data_AF-A0A956GLM2-F1
#
_entry.id   AF-A0A956GLM2-F1
#
_cell.length_a   1.000
_cell.length_b   1.000
_cell.length_c   1.000
_cell.angle_alpha   90.00
_cell.angle_beta   90.00
_cell.angle_gamma   90.00
#
_symmetry.space_group_name_H-M   'P 1'
#
loop_
_entity.id
_entity.type
_entity.pdbx_description
1 polymer ?
#
loop_
_entity_poly.entity_id
_entity_poly.type
_entity_poly.pdbx_seq_one_letter_code
_entity_poly.pdbx_strand_id
1 'polypeptide(L)'
;MVDDYARALLHALARDEAAGRRTPRLTEAGLATWQRFRGRLGAADLLRLLAEDAAVGYPIPFDLRTHAAELDLARVDDDLVEAWLRDLPSLDLAQPGPAYLEDQAKRLGVPSRLARTELHQVKQHQKVLELPGTGGQLSYHIVTTQDEPTLQVNCTIACGDWRELALAGIAALDAGAPPDADFIVPATAAELASDQHPLRQKRFDFVVGLRPDKGGKFAVADQLALWFHGARIVLV
;
A
#
# COMPACT_ATOMS: atom_id res chain seq x y z
N MET A 1 14.42 4.77 -6.77
CA MET A 1 14.14 4.15 -5.45
C MET A 1 13.45 5.13 -4.52
N VAL A 2 14.17 6.11 -3.93
CA VAL A 2 13.51 7.14 -3.09
C VAL A 2 12.59 8.04 -3.91
N ASP A 3 12.96 8.36 -5.15
CA ASP A 3 12.12 9.17 -6.07
C ASP A 3 10.79 8.49 -6.40
N ASP A 4 10.81 7.17 -6.65
CA ASP A 4 9.60 6.40 -6.96
C ASP A 4 8.64 6.34 -5.77
N TYR A 5 9.20 6.16 -4.57
CA TYR A 5 8.48 6.22 -3.31
C TYR A 5 7.90 7.62 -3.07
N ALA A 6 8.71 8.67 -3.18
CA ALA A 6 8.31 10.06 -3.03
C ALA A 6 7.18 10.44 -3.99
N ARG A 7 7.29 10.03 -5.26
CA ARG A 7 6.25 10.23 -6.27
C ARG A 7 4.97 9.45 -5.96
N ALA A 8 5.09 8.22 -5.43
CA ALA A 8 3.95 7.44 -4.99
C ALA A 8 3.20 8.14 -3.85
N LEU A 9 3.93 8.69 -2.86
CA LEU A 9 3.35 9.45 -1.76
C LEU A 9 2.69 10.75 -2.22
N LEU A 10 3.32 11.49 -3.14
CA LEU A 10 2.74 12.72 -3.70
C LEU A 10 1.38 12.42 -4.36
N HIS A 11 1.30 11.36 -5.17
CA HIS A 11 0.04 10.91 -5.77
C HIS A 11 -0.99 10.49 -4.71
N ALA A 12 -0.56 9.74 -3.69
CA ALA A 12 -1.45 9.30 -2.62
C ALA A 12 -2.04 10.48 -1.83
N LEU A 13 -1.22 11.46 -1.47
CA LEU A 13 -1.65 12.69 -0.80
C LEU A 13 -2.62 13.50 -1.67
N ALA A 14 -2.28 13.73 -2.94
CA ALA A 14 -3.13 14.50 -3.85
C ALA A 14 -4.49 13.82 -4.07
N ARG A 15 -4.51 12.48 -4.17
CA ARG A 15 -5.75 11.71 -4.27
C ARG A 15 -6.58 11.76 -2.99
N ASP A 16 -5.92 11.71 -1.83
CA ASP A 16 -6.58 11.82 -0.52
C ASP A 16 -7.24 13.18 -0.32
N GLU A 17 -6.58 14.26 -0.75
CA GLU A 17 -7.12 15.61 -0.80
C GLU A 17 -8.29 15.72 -1.79
N ALA A 18 -8.14 15.18 -3.00
CA ALA A 18 -9.20 15.19 -4.02
C ALA A 18 -10.45 14.41 -3.59
N ALA A 19 -10.29 13.36 -2.79
CA ALA A 19 -11.38 12.60 -2.19
C ALA A 19 -12.02 13.29 -0.97
N GLY A 20 -11.53 14.47 -0.57
CA GLY A 20 -12.04 15.23 0.57
C GLY A 20 -11.68 14.65 1.95
N ARG A 21 -10.73 13.71 2.01
CA ARG A 21 -10.29 13.07 3.26
C ARG A 21 -9.19 13.87 3.98
N ARG A 22 -8.57 14.81 3.28
CA ARG A 22 -7.50 15.68 3.77
C ARG A 22 -7.70 17.12 3.31
N THR A 23 -7.27 18.07 4.13
CA THR A 23 -7.25 19.49 3.77
C THR A 23 -6.36 19.72 2.53
N PRO A 24 -6.88 20.37 1.48
CA PRO A 24 -6.12 20.67 0.26
C PRO A 24 -4.85 21.47 0.53
N ARG A 25 -3.70 20.95 0.09
CA ARG A 25 -2.38 21.60 0.11
C ARG A 25 -1.62 21.35 -1.19
N LEU A 26 -1.80 20.18 -1.81
CA LEU A 26 -1.31 19.85 -3.15
C LEU A 26 -2.32 20.21 -4.24
N THR A 27 -3.61 20.10 -3.95
CA THR A 27 -4.69 20.42 -4.91
C THR A 27 -5.18 21.86 -4.80
N GLU A 28 -4.55 22.68 -3.95
CA GLU A 28 -4.83 24.12 -3.84
C GLU A 28 -4.34 24.87 -5.10
N ALA A 29 -5.17 25.78 -5.63
CA ALA A 29 -4.81 26.57 -6.81
C ALA A 29 -3.51 27.37 -6.58
N GLY A 30 -2.50 27.09 -7.41
CA GLY A 30 -1.20 27.74 -7.34
C GLY A 30 -0.42 27.48 -6.06
N LEU A 31 -0.82 26.49 -5.24
CA LEU A 31 -0.22 26.19 -3.95
C LEU A 31 -0.15 27.46 -3.07
N ALA A 32 -1.21 28.27 -3.05
CA ALA A 32 -1.18 29.63 -2.50
C ALA A 32 -0.72 29.69 -1.03
N THR A 33 -1.09 28.71 -0.21
CA THR A 33 -0.64 28.59 1.18
C THR A 33 0.85 28.30 1.25
N TRP A 34 1.34 27.35 0.44
CA TRP A 34 2.77 27.03 0.36
C TRP A 34 3.59 28.24 -0.10
N GLN A 35 3.15 28.96 -1.14
CA GLN A 35 3.86 30.13 -1.67
C GLN A 35 4.03 31.25 -0.62
N ARG A 36 3.09 31.36 0.32
CA ARG A 36 3.18 32.32 1.44
C ARG A 36 4.13 31.85 2.55
N PHE A 37 4.18 30.55 2.81
CA PHE A 37 4.91 29.99 3.96
C PHE A 37 6.36 29.60 3.64
N ARG A 38 6.66 29.16 2.41
CA ARG A 38 7.88 28.41 2.09
C ARG A 38 9.18 29.11 2.45
N GLY A 39 9.25 30.45 2.35
CA GLY A 39 10.49 31.18 2.60
C GLY A 39 11.65 30.66 1.73
N ARG A 40 12.62 29.96 2.34
CA ARG A 40 13.76 29.32 1.67
C ARG A 40 13.54 27.84 1.33
N LEU A 41 12.42 27.27 1.73
CA LEU A 41 12.10 25.85 1.52
C LEU A 41 11.70 25.58 0.06
N GLY A 42 12.13 24.43 -0.42
CA GLY A 42 11.92 23.92 -1.78
C GLY A 42 10.72 23.00 -1.93
N ALA A 43 10.47 22.52 -3.14
CA ALA A 43 9.35 21.62 -3.42
C ALA A 43 9.50 20.26 -2.73
N ALA A 44 10.72 19.76 -2.55
CA ALA A 44 10.99 18.54 -1.79
C ALA A 44 10.65 18.72 -0.30
N ASP A 45 10.91 19.91 0.27
CA ASP A 45 10.51 20.23 1.65
C ASP A 45 8.99 20.20 1.81
N LEU A 46 8.23 20.70 0.82
CA LEU A 46 6.76 20.61 0.84
C LEU A 46 6.32 19.15 0.93
N LEU A 47 6.81 18.29 0.03
CA LEU A 47 6.45 16.87 0.03
C LEU A 47 6.81 16.19 1.36
N ARG A 48 8.00 16.48 1.89
CA ARG A 48 8.44 15.96 3.18
C ARG A 48 7.53 16.39 4.33
N LEU A 49 7.20 17.69 4.42
CA LEU A 49 6.31 18.21 5.46
C LEU A 49 4.92 17.59 5.39
N LEU A 50 4.39 17.39 4.18
CA LEU A 50 3.09 16.74 3.98
C LEU A 50 3.12 15.26 4.36
N ALA A 51 4.21 14.55 4.03
CA ALA A 51 4.41 13.16 4.44
C ALA A 51 4.55 13.05 5.97
N GLU A 52 5.34 13.92 6.61
CA GLU A 52 5.49 13.96 8.07
C GLU A 52 4.14 14.22 8.76
N ASP A 53 3.36 15.18 8.29
CA ASP A 53 2.01 15.46 8.80
C ASP A 53 1.05 14.29 8.59
N ALA A 54 1.09 13.64 7.42
CA ALA A 54 0.26 12.48 7.14
C ALA A 54 0.64 11.26 7.99
N ALA A 55 1.94 11.07 8.28
CA ALA A 55 2.46 9.97 9.09
C ALA A 55 1.98 10.01 10.55
N VAL A 56 1.58 11.18 11.06
CA VAL A 56 1.00 11.30 12.43
C VAL A 56 -0.26 10.46 12.57
N GLY A 57 -1.13 10.49 11.55
CA GLY A 57 -2.33 9.68 11.52
C GLY A 57 -2.09 8.31 10.89
N TYR A 58 -1.44 8.29 9.73
CA TYR A 58 -1.25 7.10 8.91
C TYR A 58 0.25 6.81 8.70
N PRO A 59 0.94 6.16 9.64
CA PRO A 59 2.37 5.88 9.49
C PRO A 59 2.71 5.11 8.21
N ILE A 60 1.89 4.14 7.81
CA ILE A 60 2.04 3.44 6.53
C ILE A 60 1.03 4.08 5.55
N PRO A 61 1.45 4.65 4.42
CA PRO A 61 2.77 4.52 3.78
C PRO A 61 3.75 5.68 4.04
N PHE A 62 3.44 6.65 4.90
CA PHE A 62 4.13 7.94 4.93
C PHE A 62 5.46 7.99 5.73
N ASP A 63 5.70 7.06 6.66
CA ASP A 63 6.97 6.90 7.37
C ASP A 63 7.44 5.44 7.33
N LEU A 64 8.29 5.14 6.34
CA LEU A 64 8.90 3.82 6.15
C LEU A 64 10.39 3.78 6.49
N ARG A 65 10.93 4.81 7.17
CA ARG A 65 12.38 4.90 7.45
C ARG A 65 12.87 3.78 8.37
N THR A 66 11.99 3.25 9.22
CA THR A 66 12.24 2.07 10.06
C THR A 66 12.36 0.78 9.26
N HIS A 67 11.82 0.75 8.04
CA HIS A 67 11.83 -0.42 7.15
C HIS A 67 12.87 -0.29 6.02
N ALA A 68 13.22 0.94 5.64
CA ALA A 68 14.22 1.23 4.61
C ALA A 68 14.80 2.64 4.83
N ALA A 69 15.98 2.71 5.45
CA ALA A 69 16.65 3.99 5.76
C ALA A 69 17.02 4.80 4.51
N GLU A 70 17.14 4.13 3.36
CA GLU A 70 17.41 4.76 2.07
C GLU A 70 16.23 5.58 1.52
N LEU A 71 15.03 5.47 2.08
CA LEU A 71 13.82 6.22 1.72
C LEU A 71 13.75 7.62 2.33
N ASP A 72 14.89 8.19 2.69
CA ASP A 72 14.97 9.54 3.23
C ASP A 72 14.55 10.59 2.17
N LEU A 73 13.36 11.17 2.36
CA LEU A 73 12.80 12.20 1.48
C LEU A 73 13.69 13.46 1.39
N ALA A 74 14.60 13.69 2.35
CA ALA A 74 15.57 14.77 2.26
C ALA A 74 16.58 14.61 1.11
N ARG A 75 16.63 13.42 0.48
CA ARG A 75 17.49 13.12 -0.68
C ARG A 75 16.80 13.35 -2.02
N VAL A 76 15.52 13.71 -2.02
CA VAL A 76 14.75 13.96 -3.25
C VAL A 76 15.07 15.36 -3.77
N ASP A 77 15.32 15.46 -5.06
CA ASP A 77 15.67 16.71 -5.73
C ASP A 77 14.47 17.65 -5.88
N ASP A 78 14.66 18.94 -5.63
CA ASP A 78 13.61 19.96 -5.73
C ASP A 78 13.04 20.09 -7.15
N ASP A 79 13.89 20.12 -8.18
CA ASP A 79 13.46 20.30 -9.57
C ASP A 79 12.57 19.14 -10.02
N LEU A 80 12.86 17.94 -9.50
CA LEU A 80 12.08 16.74 -9.75
C LEU A 80 10.68 16.84 -9.13
N VAL A 81 10.58 17.30 -7.88
CA VAL A 81 9.27 17.49 -7.22
C VAL A 81 8.50 18.64 -7.85
N GLU A 82 9.17 19.73 -8.25
CA GLU A 82 8.53 20.82 -9.00
C GLU A 82 7.93 20.34 -10.32
N ALA A 83 8.62 19.46 -11.05
CA ALA A 83 8.07 18.84 -12.25
C ALA A 83 6.80 18.03 -11.95
N TRP A 84 6.81 17.21 -10.89
CA TRP A 84 5.63 16.43 -10.50
C TRP A 84 4.46 17.31 -10.05
N LEU A 85 4.72 18.38 -9.31
CA LEU A 85 3.69 19.35 -8.89
C LEU A 85 3.08 20.07 -10.10
N ARG A 86 3.87 20.36 -11.13
CA ARG A 86 3.39 20.95 -12.38
C ARG A 86 2.50 20.00 -13.16
N ASP A 87 2.82 18.71 -13.15
CA ASP A 87 2.05 17.66 -13.83
C ASP A 87 0.79 17.25 -13.06
N LEU A 88 0.75 17.50 -11.74
CA LEU A 88 -0.33 17.05 -10.84
C LEU A 88 -1.75 17.40 -11.33
N PRO A 89 -2.04 18.61 -11.84
CA PRO A 89 -3.39 18.96 -12.33
C PRO A 89 -3.84 18.17 -13.57
N SER A 90 -2.91 17.51 -14.27
CA SER A 90 -3.22 16.67 -15.45
C SER A 90 -3.59 15.24 -15.09
N LEU A 91 -3.40 14.83 -13.83
CA LEU A 91 -3.67 13.48 -13.37
C LEU A 91 -5.15 13.28 -13.09
N ASP A 92 -5.66 12.09 -13.42
CA ASP A 92 -7.00 11.67 -12.99
C ASP A 92 -6.96 11.21 -11.53
N LEU A 93 -7.05 12.18 -10.62
CA LEU A 93 -7.08 11.91 -9.18
C LEU A 93 -8.35 11.18 -8.73
N ALA A 94 -9.40 11.15 -9.58
CA ALA A 94 -10.66 10.46 -9.31
C ALA A 94 -10.75 9.10 -10.01
N GLN A 95 -9.67 8.64 -10.64
CA GLN A 95 -9.68 7.37 -11.39
C GLN A 95 -10.10 6.18 -10.50
N PRO A 96 -10.69 5.11 -11.08
CA PRO A 96 -11.09 3.94 -10.31
C PRO A 96 -9.93 3.36 -9.50
N GLY A 97 -10.19 3.05 -8.23
CA GLY A 97 -9.18 2.55 -7.29
C GLY A 97 -8.34 1.35 -7.79
N PRO A 98 -8.93 0.34 -8.46
CA PRO A 98 -8.15 -0.76 -9.05
C PRO A 98 -7.12 -0.32 -10.11
N ALA A 99 -7.46 0.67 -10.94
CA ALA A 99 -6.53 1.21 -11.94
C ALA A 99 -5.42 2.03 -11.25
N TYR A 100 -5.81 2.82 -10.24
CA TYR A 100 -4.87 3.57 -9.40
C TYR A 100 -3.86 2.68 -8.68
N LEU A 101 -4.28 1.59 -8.06
CA LEU A 101 -3.35 0.67 -7.42
C LEU A 101 -2.45 -0.05 -8.41
N GLU A 102 -2.93 -0.37 -9.61
CA GLU A 102 -2.07 -0.96 -10.65
C GLU A 102 -0.93 0.00 -11.04
N ASP A 103 -1.23 1.29 -11.19
CA ASP A 103 -0.21 2.30 -11.51
C ASP A 103 0.78 2.54 -10.37
N GLN A 104 0.29 2.54 -9.12
CA GLN A 104 1.16 2.63 -7.94
C GLN A 104 2.04 1.39 -7.79
N ALA A 105 1.50 0.19 -8.06
CA ALA A 105 2.27 -1.05 -8.06
C ALA A 105 3.40 -1.00 -9.09
N LYS A 106 3.11 -0.58 -10.33
CA LYS A 106 4.13 -0.38 -11.38
C LYS A 106 5.21 0.60 -10.94
N ARG A 107 4.81 1.74 -10.34
CA ARG A 107 5.74 2.77 -9.86
C ARG A 107 6.67 2.23 -8.78
N LEU A 108 6.14 1.48 -7.82
CA LEU A 108 6.90 0.90 -6.71
C LEU A 108 7.68 -0.36 -7.11
N GLY A 109 7.49 -0.89 -8.32
CA GLY A 109 8.13 -2.13 -8.77
C GLY A 109 7.50 -3.40 -8.17
N VAL A 110 6.25 -3.34 -7.73
CA VAL A 110 5.47 -4.49 -7.25
C VAL A 110 4.71 -5.12 -8.43
N PRO A 111 4.57 -6.46 -8.50
CA PRO A 111 3.74 -7.11 -9.51
C PRO A 111 2.34 -6.48 -9.62
N SER A 112 1.97 -5.97 -10.78
CA SER A 112 0.76 -5.16 -10.98
C SER A 112 -0.37 -5.90 -11.73
N ARG A 113 -0.04 -6.91 -12.52
CA ARG A 113 -1.02 -7.73 -13.26
C ARG A 113 -1.30 -9.02 -12.50
N LEU A 114 -2.47 -9.10 -11.88
CA LEU A 114 -2.89 -10.22 -11.04
C LEU A 114 -4.15 -10.90 -11.62
N ALA A 115 -4.21 -12.22 -11.60
CA ALA A 115 -5.38 -12.97 -12.04
C ALA A 115 -6.41 -13.09 -10.91
N ARG A 116 -7.32 -12.11 -10.78
CA ARG A 116 -8.20 -12.00 -9.60
C ARG A 116 -9.44 -12.90 -9.65
N THR A 117 -9.73 -13.52 -10.79
CA THR A 117 -10.97 -14.27 -11.05
C THR A 117 -11.16 -15.53 -10.20
N GLU A 118 -10.07 -16.07 -9.64
CA GLU A 118 -10.10 -17.29 -8.83
C GLU A 118 -10.32 -17.01 -7.33
N LEU A 119 -10.37 -15.73 -6.94
CA LEU A 119 -10.59 -15.34 -5.54
C LEU A 119 -12.02 -15.69 -5.10
N HIS A 120 -12.12 -16.36 -3.96
CA HIS A 120 -13.41 -16.73 -3.37
C HIS A 120 -14.15 -15.53 -2.80
N GLN A 121 -15.47 -15.67 -2.70
CA GLN A 121 -16.30 -14.75 -1.92
C GLN A 121 -15.97 -14.91 -0.43
N VAL A 122 -15.67 -13.80 0.22
CA VAL A 122 -15.31 -13.69 1.62
C VAL A 122 -16.50 -13.12 2.38
N LYS A 123 -16.95 -13.84 3.40
CA LYS A 123 -18.03 -13.40 4.30
C LYS A 123 -17.48 -12.51 5.41
N GLN A 124 -18.34 -11.69 6.01
CA GLN A 124 -17.97 -10.76 7.08
C GLN A 124 -17.15 -11.36 8.25
N HIS A 125 -17.39 -12.63 8.63
CA HIS A 125 -16.68 -13.28 9.73
C HIS A 125 -15.35 -13.95 9.32
N GLN A 126 -15.09 -14.09 8.02
CA GLN A 126 -13.95 -14.82 7.51
C GLN A 126 -12.69 -13.95 7.49
N LYS A 127 -11.54 -14.58 7.77
CA LYS A 127 -10.23 -13.94 7.79
C LYS A 127 -9.39 -14.37 6.60
N VAL A 128 -8.72 -13.41 5.99
CA VAL A 128 -7.89 -13.56 4.80
C VAL A 128 -6.47 -13.16 5.14
N LEU A 129 -5.51 -14.04 4.89
CA LEU A 129 -4.10 -13.69 4.84
C LEU A 129 -3.69 -13.51 3.39
N GLU A 130 -3.24 -12.32 3.02
CA GLU A 130 -2.52 -12.09 1.76
C GLU A 130 -1.03 -12.32 2.00
N LEU A 131 -0.45 -13.24 1.23
CA LEU A 131 0.97 -13.59 1.29
C LEU A 131 1.84 -12.52 0.63
N PRO A 132 3.13 -12.42 1.02
CA PRO A 132 4.08 -11.51 0.37
C PRO A 132 4.16 -11.67 -1.15
N GLY A 133 4.18 -10.53 -1.84
CA GLY A 133 4.39 -10.42 -3.28
C GLY A 133 3.44 -9.45 -4.00
N THR A 134 2.31 -9.08 -3.39
CA THR A 134 1.26 -8.27 -4.05
C THR A 134 0.98 -6.93 -3.41
N GLY A 135 1.50 -6.66 -2.21
CA GLY A 135 1.37 -5.36 -1.54
C GLY A 135 -0.07 -4.91 -1.30
N GLY A 136 -0.96 -5.83 -0.94
CA GLY A 136 -2.35 -5.54 -0.58
C GLY A 136 -3.34 -5.52 -1.74
N GLN A 137 -2.89 -5.74 -2.99
CA GLN A 137 -3.76 -5.66 -4.16
C GLN A 137 -4.87 -6.72 -4.18
N LEU A 138 -4.63 -7.93 -3.64
CA LEU A 138 -5.64 -8.98 -3.61
C LEU A 138 -6.70 -8.66 -2.55
N SER A 139 -6.26 -8.26 -1.35
CA SER A 139 -7.12 -7.84 -0.25
C SER A 139 -7.96 -6.63 -0.64
N TYR A 140 -7.34 -5.63 -1.29
CA TYR A 140 -8.04 -4.46 -1.81
C TYR A 140 -9.12 -4.86 -2.82
N HIS A 141 -8.81 -5.78 -3.75
CA HIS A 141 -9.81 -6.26 -4.69
C HIS A 141 -10.98 -6.97 -3.99
N ILE A 142 -10.70 -7.82 -2.99
CA ILE A 142 -11.74 -8.50 -2.21
C ILE A 142 -12.69 -7.48 -1.58
N VAL A 143 -12.18 -6.45 -0.90
CA VAL A 143 -13.03 -5.49 -0.16
C VAL A 143 -13.72 -4.45 -1.04
N THR A 144 -13.24 -4.23 -2.26
CA THR A 144 -13.84 -3.24 -3.18
C THR A 144 -14.81 -3.85 -4.17
N THR A 145 -14.81 -5.18 -4.32
CA THR A 145 -15.72 -5.91 -5.20
C THR A 145 -16.76 -6.73 -4.46
N GLN A 146 -16.67 -6.79 -3.13
CA GLN A 146 -17.56 -7.54 -2.27
C GLN A 146 -18.09 -6.61 -1.18
N ASP A 147 -19.39 -6.64 -0.91
CA ASP A 147 -20.06 -5.60 -0.10
C ASP A 147 -19.79 -5.70 1.41
N GLU A 148 -19.38 -6.87 1.91
CA GLU A 148 -19.27 -7.14 3.35
C GLU A 148 -17.87 -6.94 3.98
N PRO A 149 -16.77 -7.43 3.35
CA PRO A 149 -15.47 -7.41 4.02
C PRO A 149 -14.81 -6.03 4.00
N THR A 150 -14.06 -5.71 5.06
CA THR A 150 -13.19 -4.53 5.12
C THR A 150 -11.75 -4.94 5.38
N LEU A 151 -10.78 -4.09 5.03
CA LEU A 151 -9.35 -4.44 5.15
C LEU A 151 -8.97 -4.71 6.60
N GLN A 152 -9.31 -3.78 7.49
CA GLN A 152 -8.95 -3.81 8.91
C GLN A 152 -9.63 -4.94 9.69
N VAL A 153 -10.79 -5.41 9.25
CA VAL A 153 -11.51 -6.51 9.92
C VAL A 153 -11.11 -7.85 9.33
N ASN A 154 -11.13 -7.98 8.00
CA ASN A 154 -11.07 -9.29 7.35
C ASN A 154 -9.67 -9.66 6.88
N CYS A 155 -8.83 -8.69 6.54
CA CYS A 155 -7.58 -8.96 5.85
C CYS A 155 -6.39 -8.85 6.81
N THR A 156 -5.33 -9.57 6.48
CA THR A 156 -3.98 -9.37 7.00
C THR A 156 -3.04 -9.45 5.81
N ILE A 157 -2.28 -8.39 5.55
CA ILE A 157 -1.40 -8.26 4.40
C ILE A 157 0.03 -8.46 4.88
N ALA A 158 0.63 -9.57 4.53
CA ALA A 158 2.03 -9.81 4.79
C ALA A 158 2.88 -9.18 3.68
N CYS A 159 3.77 -8.25 4.05
CA CYS A 159 4.60 -7.50 3.11
C CYS A 159 6.06 -7.93 3.24
N GLY A 160 6.65 -8.39 2.13
CA GLY A 160 8.02 -8.91 2.15
C GLY A 160 9.12 -7.85 2.05
N ASP A 161 8.80 -6.63 1.66
CA ASP A 161 9.73 -5.49 1.59
C ASP A 161 8.99 -4.15 1.77
N TRP A 162 9.73 -3.04 1.75
CA TRP A 162 9.18 -1.70 1.90
C TRP A 162 8.24 -1.30 0.74
N ARG A 163 8.42 -1.86 -0.46
CA ARG A 163 7.59 -1.53 -1.64
C ARG A 163 6.20 -2.11 -1.45
N GLU A 164 6.16 -3.35 -0.99
CA GLU A 164 4.91 -4.01 -0.62
C GLU A 164 4.22 -3.29 0.55
N LEU A 165 4.98 -2.83 1.56
CA LEU A 165 4.43 -2.03 2.67
C LEU A 165 3.85 -0.69 2.19
N ALA A 166 4.59 0.03 1.34
CA ALA A 166 4.13 1.29 0.76
C ALA A 166 2.83 1.08 -0.04
N LEU A 167 2.77 0.06 -0.89
CA LEU A 167 1.58 -0.23 -1.67
C LEU A 167 0.40 -0.65 -0.79
N ALA A 168 0.63 -1.46 0.24
CA ALA A 168 -0.41 -1.88 1.18
C ALA A 168 -1.00 -0.67 1.94
N GLY A 169 -0.16 0.28 2.36
CA GLY A 169 -0.62 1.53 2.96
C GLY A 169 -1.42 2.40 2.00
N ILE A 170 -0.97 2.51 0.74
CA ILE A 170 -1.71 3.23 -0.30
C ILE A 170 -3.08 2.57 -0.56
N ALA A 171 -3.13 1.23 -0.59
CA ALA A 171 -4.37 0.47 -0.73
C ALA A 171 -5.32 0.69 0.46
N ALA A 172 -4.78 0.70 1.68
CA ALA A 172 -5.53 1.01 2.89
C ALA A 172 -6.13 2.43 2.84
N LEU A 173 -5.33 3.42 2.48
CA LEU A 173 -5.76 4.82 2.36
C LEU A 173 -6.86 4.98 1.31
N ASP A 174 -6.70 4.34 0.14
CA ASP A 174 -7.68 4.43 -0.95
C ASP A 174 -9.00 3.72 -0.59
N ALA A 175 -8.94 2.62 0.15
CA ALA A 175 -10.12 1.91 0.66
C ALA A 175 -10.79 2.63 1.85
N GLY A 176 -10.23 3.73 2.35
CA GLY A 176 -10.74 4.42 3.54
C GLY A 176 -10.61 3.59 4.82
N ALA A 177 -9.62 2.68 4.87
CA ALA A 177 -9.31 1.95 6.08
C ALA A 177 -8.88 2.93 7.19
N PRO A 178 -9.15 2.61 8.46
CA PRO A 178 -8.75 3.47 9.57
C PRO A 178 -7.22 3.53 9.71
N PRO A 179 -6.70 4.51 10.48
CA PRO A 179 -5.26 4.75 10.53
C PRO A 179 -4.45 3.66 11.24
N ASP A 180 -5.10 2.80 12.03
CA ASP A 180 -4.52 1.60 12.61
C ASP A 180 -4.27 0.54 11.54
N ALA A 181 -3.06 0.52 11.02
CA ALA A 181 -2.59 -0.42 10.00
C ALA A 181 -2.09 -1.75 10.59
N ASP A 182 -2.62 -2.22 11.73
CA ASP A 182 -2.19 -3.47 12.40
C ASP A 182 -2.39 -4.73 11.53
N PHE A 183 -3.22 -4.61 10.50
CA PHE A 183 -3.43 -5.63 9.49
C PHE A 183 -2.33 -5.68 8.42
N ILE A 184 -1.46 -4.67 8.32
CA ILE A 184 -0.30 -4.66 7.43
C ILE A 184 0.92 -5.11 8.24
N VAL A 185 1.47 -6.28 7.90
CA VAL A 185 2.49 -6.94 8.70
C VAL A 185 3.76 -7.12 7.87
N PRO A 186 4.89 -6.49 8.23
CA PRO A 186 6.18 -6.82 7.64
C PRO A 186 6.52 -8.28 7.93
N ALA A 187 6.61 -9.10 6.88
CA ALA A 187 6.92 -10.51 6.99
C ALA A 187 7.48 -11.02 5.67
N THR A 188 8.76 -11.36 5.66
CA THR A 188 9.41 -12.02 4.53
C THR A 188 8.95 -13.48 4.41
N ALA A 189 9.15 -14.08 3.24
CA ALA A 189 8.87 -15.50 3.05
C ALA A 189 9.71 -16.40 3.96
N ALA A 190 10.93 -15.98 4.30
CA ALA A 190 11.80 -16.71 5.22
C ALA A 190 11.30 -16.62 6.68
N GLU A 191 10.84 -15.45 7.13
CA GLU A 191 10.27 -15.29 8.47
C GLU A 191 8.98 -16.09 8.65
N LEU A 192 8.13 -16.12 7.62
CA LEU A 192 6.90 -16.92 7.62
C LEU A 192 7.16 -18.43 7.69
N ALA A 193 8.35 -18.91 7.30
CA ALA A 193 8.72 -20.31 7.45
C ALA A 193 8.89 -20.72 8.92
N SER A 194 9.15 -19.77 9.83
CA SER A 194 9.25 -20.01 11.27
C SER A 194 7.88 -20.34 11.86
N ASP A 195 7.78 -21.47 12.56
CA ASP A 195 6.57 -21.90 13.26
C ASP A 195 6.17 -20.94 14.39
N GLN A 196 7.14 -20.23 14.98
CA GLN A 196 6.90 -19.23 16.03
C GLN A 196 6.43 -17.88 15.48
N HIS A 197 6.39 -17.69 14.15
CA HIS A 197 5.99 -16.40 13.58
C HIS A 197 4.54 -16.05 13.98
N PRO A 198 4.24 -14.81 14.42
CA PRO A 198 2.90 -14.44 14.90
C PRO A 198 1.78 -14.74 13.91
N LEU A 199 2.01 -14.54 12.60
CA LEU A 199 1.03 -14.88 11.56
C LEU A 199 0.73 -16.38 11.50
N ARG A 200 1.68 -17.25 11.84
CA ARG A 200 1.45 -18.70 11.93
C ARG A 200 0.65 -19.14 13.15
N GLN A 201 0.50 -18.24 14.14
CA GLN A 201 -0.32 -18.46 15.34
C GLN A 201 -1.76 -17.95 15.15
N LYS A 202 -2.03 -17.20 14.08
CA LYS A 202 -3.38 -16.71 13.74
C LYS A 202 -4.15 -17.76 12.93
N ARG A 203 -5.47 -17.69 13.00
CA ARG A 203 -6.38 -18.50 12.16
C ARG A 203 -6.88 -17.68 10.99
N PHE A 204 -6.87 -18.31 9.82
CA PHE A 204 -7.38 -17.74 8.58
C PHE A 204 -8.33 -18.72 7.90
N ASP A 205 -9.36 -18.19 7.26
CA ASP A 205 -10.27 -18.96 6.40
C ASP A 205 -9.70 -19.08 4.99
N PHE A 206 -9.00 -18.03 4.53
CA PHE A 206 -8.33 -18.00 3.24
C PHE A 206 -6.89 -17.54 3.38
N VAL A 207 -5.99 -18.18 2.63
CA VAL A 207 -4.64 -17.68 2.37
C VAL A 207 -4.53 -17.46 0.88
N VAL A 208 -4.34 -16.20 0.49
CA VAL A 208 -4.29 -15.76 -0.90
C VAL A 208 -2.88 -15.28 -1.25
N GLY A 209 -2.44 -15.48 -2.49
CA GLY A 209 -1.12 -15.02 -2.93
C GLY A 209 -0.92 -15.25 -4.42
N LEU A 210 0.30 -14.97 -4.89
CA LEU A 210 0.68 -15.25 -6.27
C LEU A 210 1.19 -16.68 -6.43
N ARG A 211 0.97 -17.27 -7.61
CA ARG A 211 1.66 -18.47 -8.05
C ARG A 211 3.15 -18.20 -8.31
N PRO A 212 4.04 -19.19 -8.12
CA PRO A 212 5.47 -19.03 -8.37
C PRO A 212 5.82 -18.57 -9.77
N ASP A 213 5.13 -19.09 -10.78
CA ASP A 213 5.33 -18.72 -12.20
C ASP A 213 4.88 -17.27 -12.50
N LYS A 214 4.18 -16.63 -11.56
CA LYS A 214 3.74 -15.23 -11.61
C LYS A 214 4.49 -14.33 -10.62
N GLY A 215 5.57 -14.82 -10.01
CA GLY A 215 6.39 -14.06 -9.07
C GLY A 215 6.04 -14.28 -7.60
N GLY A 216 5.17 -15.26 -7.29
CA GLY A 216 4.89 -15.67 -5.92
C GLY A 216 6.09 -16.30 -5.22
N LYS A 217 6.25 -16.02 -3.92
CA LYS A 217 7.40 -16.49 -3.12
C LYS A 217 7.20 -17.90 -2.53
N PHE A 218 6.01 -18.50 -2.68
CA PHE A 218 5.65 -19.78 -2.06
C PHE A 218 5.32 -20.83 -3.11
N ALA A 219 6.14 -21.89 -3.16
CA ALA A 219 6.10 -22.87 -4.24
C ALA A 219 5.07 -23.99 -4.07
N VAL A 220 4.61 -24.24 -2.84
CA VAL A 220 3.91 -25.49 -2.51
C VAL A 220 2.65 -25.18 -1.70
N ALA A 221 1.48 -25.33 -2.33
CA ALA A 221 0.19 -25.17 -1.65
C ALA A 221 0.06 -26.12 -0.45
N ASP A 222 0.62 -27.33 -0.54
CA ASP A 222 0.62 -28.29 0.58
C ASP A 222 1.46 -27.80 1.77
N GLN A 223 2.56 -27.08 1.52
CA GLN A 223 3.36 -26.46 2.58
C GLN A 223 2.59 -25.34 3.27
N LEU A 224 1.90 -24.49 2.49
CA LEU A 224 1.04 -23.46 3.04
C LEU A 224 -0.14 -24.06 3.83
N ALA A 225 -0.70 -25.18 3.37
CA ALA A 225 -1.75 -25.91 4.08
C ALA A 225 -1.26 -26.50 5.43
N LEU A 226 0.01 -26.90 5.52
CA LEU A 226 0.64 -27.27 6.78
C LEU A 226 0.86 -26.06 7.70
N TRP A 227 1.23 -24.92 7.14
CA TRP A 227 1.51 -23.70 7.91
C TRP A 227 0.25 -23.02 8.44
N PHE A 228 -0.82 -23.02 7.64
CA PHE A 228 -2.10 -22.37 7.91
C PHE A 228 -3.22 -23.40 7.89
N HIS A 229 -3.19 -24.31 8.86
CA HIS A 229 -4.12 -25.43 8.94
C HIS A 229 -5.59 -24.96 8.96
N GLY A 230 -6.41 -25.56 8.10
CA GLY A 230 -7.84 -25.26 7.98
C GLY A 230 -8.17 -24.10 7.04
N ALA A 231 -7.18 -23.35 6.56
CA ALA A 231 -7.39 -22.30 5.58
C ALA A 231 -7.48 -22.87 4.15
N ARG A 232 -8.32 -22.27 3.31
CA ARG A 232 -8.31 -22.52 1.87
C ARG A 232 -7.19 -21.72 1.22
N ILE A 233 -6.26 -22.40 0.57
CA ILE A 233 -5.14 -21.78 -0.15
C ILE A 233 -5.58 -21.42 -1.58
N VAL A 234 -5.37 -20.17 -1.99
CA VAL A 234 -5.70 -19.65 -3.33
C VAL A 234 -4.50 -18.89 -3.88
N LEU A 235 -3.77 -19.51 -4.81
CA LEU A 235 -2.63 -18.88 -5.48
C LEU A 235 -3.02 -18.51 -6.91
N VAL A 236 -2.92 -17.23 -7.25
CA VAL A 236 -3.34 -16.67 -8.54
C VAL A 236 -2.20 -16.34 -9.50
#